data_AF-A0A9C9N208-F1
#
_entry.id   AF-A0A9C9N208-F1
#
_cell.length_a   1.000
_cell.length_b   1.000
_cell.length_c   1.000
_cell.angle_alpha   90.00
_cell.angle_beta   90.00
_cell.angle_gamma   90.00
#
_symmetry.space_group_name_H-M   'P 1'
#
loop_
_entity.id
_entity.type
_entity.pdbx_description
1 polymer ?
#
loop_
_entity_poly.entity_id
_entity_poly.type
_entity_poly.pdbx_seq_one_letter_code
_entity_poly.pdbx_strand_id
1 'polypeptide(L)'
;MRIEVDCSKVRGHFPHFWESTGFTPASLLLQSSMQFQLDMIGAIAHHGIRYVRIHYLLDLVRVNKDRWDNILGYDWGYLDKALRQLVKNGLRPIFELMGNPSGHFGDFRNDDTLQEWRDFIVALAAHLIESFGRDEVKRWYFETWNEPDIRGGWFRGSDETFCAYFDACADGLWSVEPSLKFGGPGTCITLSSTFQAFVKHCVGGANRFNPKAPVRVDFLSVHEKGAPQTLDNISPSARKIIQREKDALEYIAAVSGGALDTVPFWNDECDPQ
;
A
#
# COMPACT_ATOMS: atom_id res chain seq x y z
N MET A 1 10.87 6.71 41.03
CA MET A 1 9.51 6.52 40.48
C MET A 1 9.02 5.14 40.93
N ARG A 2 7.83 5.05 41.55
CA ARG A 2 7.17 3.77 41.89
C ARG A 2 6.14 3.48 40.80
N ILE A 3 6.22 2.30 40.18
CA ILE A 3 5.28 1.83 39.15
C ILE A 3 4.50 0.67 39.76
N GLU A 4 3.17 0.73 39.69
CA GLU A 4 2.29 -0.35 40.16
C GLU A 4 1.46 -0.90 38.99
N VAL A 5 1.41 -2.23 38.88
CA VAL A 5 0.66 -2.95 37.86
C VAL A 5 -0.27 -3.94 38.56
N ASP A 6 -1.57 -3.78 38.37
CA ASP A 6 -2.60 -4.65 38.94
C ASP A 6 -3.08 -5.67 37.90
N CYS A 7 -2.48 -6.87 37.93
CA CYS A 7 -2.78 -7.96 37.00
C CYS A 7 -4.20 -8.53 37.14
N SER A 8 -4.95 -8.15 38.18
CA SER A 8 -6.35 -8.55 38.35
C SER A 8 -7.33 -7.66 37.57
N LYS A 9 -6.87 -6.50 37.07
CA LYS A 9 -7.72 -5.51 36.39
C LYS A 9 -7.45 -5.46 34.88
N VAL A 10 -8.25 -6.18 34.10
CA VAL A 10 -8.25 -6.07 32.63
C VAL A 10 -8.95 -4.78 32.20
N ARG A 11 -8.27 -3.95 31.40
CA ARG A 11 -8.80 -2.63 30.93
C ARG A 11 -9.34 -2.66 29.49
N GLY A 12 -9.03 -3.68 28.72
CA GLY A 12 -9.45 -3.79 27.31
C GLY A 12 -8.51 -4.69 26.52
N HIS A 13 -8.76 -4.78 25.21
CA HIS A 13 -7.86 -5.44 24.27
C HIS A 13 -6.65 -4.55 23.97
N PHE A 14 -5.45 -5.14 23.90
CA PHE A 14 -4.22 -4.46 23.54
C PHE A 14 -3.74 -4.98 22.17
N PRO A 15 -4.18 -4.35 21.06
CA PRO A 15 -3.79 -4.80 19.74
C PRO A 15 -2.30 -4.48 19.48
N HIS A 16 -1.59 -5.43 18.88
CA HIS A 16 -0.21 -5.22 18.43
C HIS A 16 -0.21 -4.59 17.04
N PHE A 17 -0.45 -3.28 16.96
CA PHE A 17 -0.59 -2.57 15.69
C PHE A 17 0.74 -2.27 14.97
N TRP A 18 1.88 -2.64 15.57
CA TRP A 18 3.24 -2.37 15.08
C TRP A 18 3.90 -3.54 14.36
N GLU A 19 3.17 -4.61 14.04
CA GLU A 19 3.70 -5.86 13.47
C GLU A 19 4.06 -5.74 11.97
N SER A 20 4.72 -4.65 11.58
CA SER A 20 5.05 -4.32 10.19
C SER A 20 6.49 -3.82 10.06
N THR A 21 7.08 -4.05 8.90
CA THR A 21 8.34 -3.46 8.44
C THR A 21 8.26 -3.23 6.92
N GLY A 22 9.28 -2.64 6.31
CA GLY A 22 9.30 -2.45 4.86
C GLY A 22 10.67 -2.09 4.31
N PHE A 23 10.82 -2.16 2.99
CA PHE A 23 12.06 -1.81 2.30
C PHE A 23 11.86 -1.55 0.79
N THR A 24 12.91 -0.98 0.19
CA THR A 24 13.04 -0.78 -1.25
C THR A 24 14.39 -1.29 -1.76
N PRO A 25 14.50 -1.79 -3.00
CA PRO A 25 13.43 -2.21 -3.91
C PRO A 25 13.08 -3.71 -3.79
N ALA A 26 11.96 -4.14 -4.38
CA ALA A 26 11.51 -5.54 -4.42
C ALA A 26 12.55 -6.53 -4.98
N SER A 27 13.45 -6.10 -5.86
CA SER A 27 14.49 -6.96 -6.44
C SER A 27 15.46 -7.52 -5.39
N LEU A 28 15.55 -6.91 -4.20
CA LEU A 28 16.31 -7.47 -3.08
C LEU A 28 15.79 -8.84 -2.66
N LEU A 29 14.49 -9.13 -2.78
CA LEU A 29 13.89 -10.43 -2.43
C LEU A 29 14.48 -11.61 -3.22
N LEU A 30 15.07 -11.34 -4.37
CA LEU A 30 15.71 -12.35 -5.21
C LEU A 30 17.14 -12.69 -4.75
N GLN A 31 17.71 -11.89 -3.85
CA GLN A 31 19.06 -12.06 -3.32
C GLN A 31 19.04 -12.96 -2.07
N SER A 32 20.06 -13.80 -1.92
CA SER A 32 20.18 -14.72 -0.77
C SER A 32 20.31 -13.99 0.57
N SER A 33 20.92 -12.80 0.59
CA SER A 33 21.05 -11.96 1.79
C SER A 33 19.68 -11.52 2.32
N MET A 34 18.80 -11.04 1.44
CA MET A 34 17.44 -10.65 1.83
C MET A 34 16.59 -11.87 2.20
N GLN A 35 16.77 -13.00 1.52
CA GLN A 35 16.08 -14.24 1.88
C GLN A 35 16.42 -14.68 3.31
N PHE A 36 17.71 -14.64 3.67
CA PHE A 36 18.15 -14.88 5.05
C PHE A 36 17.56 -13.86 6.03
N GLN A 37 17.54 -12.56 5.66
CA GLN A 37 16.91 -11.53 6.48
C GLN A 37 15.42 -11.80 6.74
N LEU A 38 14.68 -12.27 5.73
CA LEU A 38 13.27 -12.65 5.88
C LEU A 38 13.07 -13.90 6.74
N ASP A 39 13.97 -14.88 6.66
CA ASP A 39 13.96 -16.04 7.55
C ASP A 39 14.13 -15.59 9.01
N MET A 40 15.01 -14.61 9.27
CA MET A 40 15.20 -14.02 10.60
C MET A 40 13.98 -13.22 11.08
N ILE A 41 13.35 -12.43 10.21
CA ILE A 41 12.14 -11.66 10.53
C ILE A 41 10.96 -12.60 10.83
N GLY A 42 10.76 -13.63 10.00
CA GLY A 42 9.70 -14.62 10.20
C GLY A 42 9.89 -15.47 11.46
N ALA A 43 11.13 -15.62 11.94
CA ALA A 43 11.44 -16.33 13.18
C ALA A 43 11.12 -15.54 14.46
N ILE A 44 10.71 -14.27 14.37
CA ILE A 44 10.30 -13.48 15.53
C ILE A 44 9.08 -14.13 16.19
N ALA A 45 9.22 -14.45 17.48
CA ALA A 45 8.21 -15.19 18.24
C ALA A 45 6.82 -14.52 18.18
N HIS A 46 5.78 -15.35 18.16
CA HIS A 46 4.37 -14.93 18.16
C HIS A 46 3.99 -13.98 17.02
N HIS A 47 4.71 -14.05 15.89
CA HIS A 47 4.53 -13.14 14.75
C HIS A 47 4.69 -11.67 15.15
N GLY A 48 5.75 -11.35 15.91
CA GLY A 48 6.06 -9.97 16.28
C GLY A 48 6.27 -9.03 15.07
N ILE A 49 6.55 -9.59 13.90
CA ILE A 49 6.38 -8.96 12.59
C ILE A 49 5.52 -9.90 11.73
N ARG A 50 4.51 -9.34 11.07
CA ARG A 50 3.56 -10.06 10.18
C ARG A 50 3.59 -9.54 8.77
N TYR A 51 3.75 -8.23 8.62
CA TYR A 51 3.63 -7.55 7.34
C TYR A 51 4.97 -6.98 6.89
N VAL A 52 5.20 -7.02 5.57
CA VAL A 52 6.37 -6.44 4.91
C VAL A 52 5.89 -5.59 3.74
N ARG A 53 6.04 -4.27 3.83
CA ARG A 53 5.73 -3.30 2.77
C ARG A 53 6.90 -3.15 1.81
N ILE A 54 6.68 -3.35 0.52
CA ILE A 54 7.77 -3.55 -0.44
C ILE A 54 7.53 -2.72 -1.71
N HIS A 55 8.42 -1.75 -1.93
CA HIS A 55 8.36 -0.89 -3.11
C HIS A 55 8.70 -1.66 -4.39
N TYR A 56 8.05 -1.27 -5.49
CA TYR A 56 8.33 -1.75 -6.85
C TYR A 56 8.10 -3.26 -7.07
N LEU A 57 7.13 -3.88 -6.38
CA LEU A 57 6.78 -5.29 -6.61
C LEU A 57 6.40 -5.56 -8.07
N LEU A 58 5.74 -4.61 -8.74
CA LEU A 58 5.30 -4.79 -10.11
C LEU A 58 6.47 -4.77 -11.13
N ASP A 59 7.64 -4.25 -10.76
CA ASP A 59 8.85 -4.32 -11.61
C ASP A 59 9.40 -5.75 -11.74
N LEU A 60 8.94 -6.67 -10.88
CA LEU A 60 9.25 -8.10 -10.98
C LEU A 60 8.38 -8.81 -12.03
N VAL A 61 7.35 -8.16 -12.58
CA VAL A 61 6.51 -8.72 -13.64
C VAL A 61 7.09 -8.35 -15.01
N ARG A 62 7.11 -9.31 -15.93
CA ARG A 62 7.50 -9.07 -17.32
C ARG A 62 6.30 -9.13 -18.24
N VAL A 63 6.18 -8.15 -19.13
CA VAL A 63 5.16 -8.16 -20.18
C VAL A 63 5.67 -8.93 -21.40
N ASN A 64 4.92 -9.95 -21.81
CA ASN A 64 5.11 -10.69 -23.05
C ASN A 64 4.04 -10.24 -24.04
N LYS A 65 4.46 -9.76 -25.22
CA LYS A 65 3.52 -9.46 -26.30
C LYS A 65 3.45 -10.67 -27.21
N ASP A 66 2.40 -11.47 -27.10
CA ASP A 66 2.15 -12.50 -28.10
C ASP A 66 1.77 -11.81 -29.42
N ARG A 67 2.55 -12.11 -30.47
CA ARG A 67 2.49 -11.42 -31.77
C ARG A 67 1.19 -11.65 -32.56
N TRP A 68 0.30 -12.52 -32.10
CA TRP A 68 -0.82 -13.02 -32.89
C TRP A 68 -2.19 -12.51 -32.42
N ASP A 69 -2.38 -12.32 -31.11
CA ASP A 69 -3.74 -12.11 -30.57
C ASP A 69 -3.93 -10.72 -29.93
N ASN A 70 -2.90 -9.86 -29.92
CA ASN A 70 -2.88 -8.56 -29.21
C ASN A 70 -3.24 -8.65 -27.71
N ILE A 71 -3.25 -9.85 -27.12
CA ILE A 71 -3.44 -10.06 -25.68
C ILE A 71 -2.08 -9.89 -25.01
N LEU A 72 -2.03 -9.03 -23.97
CA LEU A 72 -0.85 -8.93 -23.13
C LEU A 72 -0.72 -10.18 -22.27
N GLY A 73 0.40 -10.89 -22.42
CA GLY A 73 0.83 -11.93 -21.51
C GLY A 73 1.71 -11.35 -20.41
N TYR A 74 1.74 -11.99 -19.25
CA TYR A 74 2.58 -11.61 -18.13
C TYR A 74 3.38 -12.83 -17.64
N ASP A 75 4.69 -12.66 -17.49
CA ASP A 75 5.55 -13.60 -16.78
C ASP A 75 5.72 -13.12 -15.33
N TRP A 76 5.16 -13.93 -14.43
CA TRP A 76 5.10 -13.69 -12.99
C TRP A 76 6.25 -14.33 -12.22
N GLY A 77 7.18 -15.01 -12.88
CA GLY A 77 8.15 -15.91 -12.22
C GLY A 77 9.01 -15.25 -11.14
N TYR A 78 9.47 -14.01 -11.36
CA TYR A 78 10.23 -13.28 -10.34
C TYR A 78 9.35 -12.79 -9.19
N LEU A 79 8.14 -12.31 -9.48
CA LEU A 79 7.16 -11.90 -8.46
C LEU A 79 6.79 -13.09 -7.57
N ASP A 80 6.48 -14.24 -8.17
CA ASP A 80 6.17 -15.48 -7.47
C ASP A 80 7.31 -15.93 -6.56
N LYS A 81 8.54 -15.95 -7.08
CA LYS A 81 9.72 -16.32 -6.28
C LYS A 81 9.88 -15.40 -5.07
N ALA A 82 9.69 -14.10 -5.27
CA ALA A 82 9.80 -13.11 -4.21
C ALA A 82 8.70 -13.27 -3.14
N LEU A 83 7.45 -13.44 -3.54
CA LEU A 83 6.31 -13.58 -2.63
C LEU A 83 6.30 -14.92 -1.88
N ARG A 84 6.70 -16.03 -2.54
CA ARG A 84 6.81 -17.35 -1.88
C ARG A 84 7.80 -17.32 -0.72
N GLN A 85 8.84 -16.50 -0.80
CA GLN A 85 9.80 -16.30 0.29
C GLN A 85 9.16 -15.64 1.52
N LEU A 86 8.20 -14.73 1.34
CA LEU A 86 7.46 -14.11 2.44
C LEU A 86 6.49 -15.12 3.06
N VAL A 87 5.64 -15.71 2.22
CA VAL A 87 4.56 -16.61 2.66
C VAL A 87 5.11 -17.84 3.39
N LYS A 88 6.22 -18.43 2.91
CA LYS A 88 6.85 -19.58 3.59
C LYS A 88 7.31 -19.25 5.02
N ASN A 89 7.60 -17.98 5.29
CA ASN A 89 8.06 -17.46 6.59
C ASN A 89 6.91 -16.93 7.45
N GLY A 90 5.65 -17.16 7.03
CA GLY A 90 4.47 -16.64 7.73
C GLY A 90 4.31 -15.12 7.64
N LEU A 91 5.07 -14.47 6.74
CA LEU A 91 5.00 -13.04 6.46
C LEU A 91 4.05 -12.78 5.30
N ARG A 92 3.44 -11.60 5.28
CA ARG A 92 2.51 -11.16 4.24
C ARG A 92 2.93 -9.81 3.66
N PRO A 93 2.76 -9.60 2.35
CA PRO A 93 3.03 -8.29 1.78
C PRO A 93 1.97 -7.27 2.22
N ILE A 94 2.41 -6.05 2.48
CA ILE A 94 1.64 -4.87 2.10
C ILE A 94 2.07 -4.62 0.65
N PHE A 95 1.21 -5.03 -0.27
CA PHE A 95 1.46 -5.10 -1.70
C PHE A 95 1.13 -3.74 -2.33
N GLU A 96 2.13 -2.90 -2.46
CA GLU A 96 2.00 -1.65 -3.22
C GLU A 96 1.82 -1.99 -4.71
N LEU A 97 0.78 -1.45 -5.33
CA LEU A 97 0.52 -1.53 -6.78
C LEU A 97 1.45 -0.56 -7.53
N MET A 98 2.74 -0.71 -7.27
CA MET A 98 3.80 0.21 -7.63
C MET A 98 4.82 -0.46 -8.55
N GLY A 99 5.18 0.24 -9.62
CA GLY A 99 6.12 -0.20 -10.65
C GLY A 99 5.55 -0.12 -12.06
N ASN A 100 6.35 -0.45 -13.05
CA ASN A 100 5.95 -0.47 -14.46
C ASN A 100 6.51 -1.74 -15.13
N PRO A 101 5.73 -2.85 -15.18
CA PRO A 101 6.13 -4.10 -15.82
C PRO A 101 6.74 -3.88 -17.21
N SER A 102 8.03 -4.22 -17.36
CA SER A 102 8.82 -4.00 -18.59
C SER A 102 8.80 -2.56 -19.16
N GLY A 103 8.42 -1.54 -18.38
CA GLY A 103 8.24 -0.17 -18.86
C GLY A 103 7.09 -0.02 -19.87
N HIS A 104 6.11 -0.93 -19.85
CA HIS A 104 5.05 -1.01 -20.86
C HIS A 104 3.99 0.09 -20.70
N PHE A 105 3.56 0.37 -19.47
CA PHE A 105 2.46 1.30 -19.23
C PHE A 105 2.92 2.74 -19.44
N GLY A 106 2.15 3.46 -20.24
CA GLY A 106 2.39 4.86 -20.56
C GLY A 106 1.86 5.80 -19.48
N ASP A 107 1.23 6.88 -19.92
CA ASP A 107 0.71 7.93 -19.07
C ASP A 107 -0.71 7.64 -18.60
N PHE A 108 -0.96 7.64 -17.29
CA PHE A 108 -2.30 7.42 -16.71
C PHE A 108 -3.29 8.56 -16.99
N ARG A 109 -2.85 9.67 -17.59
CA ARG A 109 -3.75 10.71 -18.14
C ARG A 109 -4.49 10.25 -19.40
N ASN A 110 -4.00 9.19 -20.05
CA ASN A 110 -4.64 8.59 -21.21
C ASN A 110 -5.59 7.46 -20.76
N ASP A 111 -6.85 7.53 -21.20
CA ASP A 111 -7.89 6.57 -20.85
C ASP A 111 -7.56 5.13 -21.31
N ASP A 112 -6.88 4.95 -22.44
CA ASP A 112 -6.44 3.64 -22.94
C ASP A 112 -5.38 3.03 -22.01
N THR A 113 -4.38 3.83 -21.58
CA THR A 113 -3.39 3.38 -20.60
C THR A 113 -4.06 3.01 -19.27
N LEU A 114 -5.04 3.80 -18.84
CA LEU A 114 -5.72 3.58 -17.57
C LEU A 114 -6.57 2.30 -17.61
N GLN A 115 -7.26 2.04 -18.72
CA GLN A 115 -7.99 0.80 -18.97
C GLN A 115 -7.03 -0.40 -19.02
N GLU A 116 -5.90 -0.28 -19.73
CA GLU A 116 -4.89 -1.34 -19.81
C GLU A 116 -4.30 -1.65 -18.43
N TRP A 117 -4.08 -0.62 -17.60
CA TRP A 117 -3.63 -0.79 -16.22
C TRP A 117 -4.67 -1.52 -15.36
N ARG A 118 -5.94 -1.14 -15.45
CA ARG A 118 -7.02 -1.86 -14.78
C ARG A 118 -7.02 -3.34 -15.16
N ASP A 119 -6.93 -3.64 -16.46
CA ASP A 119 -6.96 -5.02 -16.96
C ASP A 119 -5.73 -5.82 -16.49
N PHE A 120 -4.57 -5.16 -16.36
CA PHE A 120 -3.41 -5.74 -15.69
C PHE A 120 -3.67 -6.05 -14.21
N ILE A 121 -4.32 -5.15 -13.46
CA ILE A 121 -4.65 -5.39 -12.06
C ILE A 121 -5.63 -6.57 -11.91
N VAL A 122 -6.58 -6.74 -12.85
CA VAL A 122 -7.45 -7.93 -12.92
C VAL A 122 -6.61 -9.20 -13.09
N ALA A 123 -5.69 -9.21 -14.07
CA ALA A 123 -4.82 -10.35 -14.33
C ALA A 123 -3.91 -10.68 -13.13
N LEU A 124 -3.34 -9.65 -12.49
CA LEU A 124 -2.52 -9.77 -11.29
C LEU A 124 -3.33 -10.39 -10.13
N ALA A 125 -4.52 -9.87 -9.82
CA ALA A 125 -5.34 -10.36 -8.72
C ALA A 125 -5.73 -11.83 -8.93
N ALA A 126 -6.13 -12.20 -10.16
CA ALA A 126 -6.46 -13.58 -10.52
C ALA A 126 -5.24 -14.50 -10.36
N HIS A 127 -4.07 -14.09 -10.88
CA HIS A 127 -2.82 -14.85 -10.77
C HIS A 127 -2.39 -15.06 -9.32
N LEU A 128 -2.46 -14.01 -8.48
CA LEU A 128 -2.10 -14.12 -7.06
C LEU A 128 -3.01 -15.11 -6.33
N ILE A 129 -4.32 -15.05 -6.60
CA ILE A 129 -5.29 -15.97 -5.99
C ILE A 129 -5.05 -17.41 -6.45
N GLU A 130 -4.75 -17.62 -7.72
CA GLU A 130 -4.43 -18.94 -8.27
C GLU A 130 -3.12 -19.49 -7.65
N SER A 131 -2.09 -18.65 -7.54
CA SER A 131 -0.74 -19.08 -7.15
C SER A 131 -0.53 -19.25 -5.65
N PHE A 132 -1.25 -18.49 -4.82
CA PHE A 132 -1.10 -18.46 -3.36
C PHE A 132 -2.35 -18.93 -2.61
N GLY A 133 -3.48 -19.05 -3.30
CA GLY A 133 -4.76 -19.41 -2.70
C GLY A 133 -5.53 -18.20 -2.19
N ARG A 134 -6.83 -18.17 -2.45
CA ARG A 134 -7.73 -17.07 -2.11
C ARG A 134 -7.66 -16.64 -0.64
N ASP A 135 -7.67 -17.60 0.29
CA ASP A 135 -7.65 -17.31 1.73
C ASP A 135 -6.32 -16.70 2.20
N GLU A 136 -5.21 -16.99 1.53
CA GLU A 136 -3.94 -16.34 1.81
C GLU A 136 -3.96 -14.90 1.31
N VAL A 137 -4.34 -14.67 0.05
CA VAL A 137 -4.34 -13.33 -0.56
C VAL A 137 -5.30 -12.37 0.13
N LYS A 138 -6.45 -12.85 0.63
CA LYS A 138 -7.38 -12.04 1.46
C LYS A 138 -6.78 -11.50 2.75
N ARG A 139 -5.66 -12.09 3.22
CA ARG A 139 -4.95 -11.64 4.41
C ARG A 139 -3.85 -10.62 4.09
N TRP A 140 -3.61 -10.34 2.82
CA TRP A 140 -2.70 -9.28 2.38
C TRP A 140 -3.42 -7.93 2.40
N TYR A 141 -2.64 -6.86 2.32
CA TYR A 141 -3.14 -5.53 2.05
C TYR A 141 -2.58 -5.07 0.72
N PHE A 142 -3.42 -4.50 -0.12
CA PHE A 142 -2.99 -3.83 -1.33
C PHE A 142 -2.97 -2.33 -1.07
N GLU A 143 -2.00 -1.64 -1.63
CA GLU A 143 -1.79 -0.21 -1.40
C GLU A 143 -1.48 0.52 -2.70
N THR A 144 -1.76 1.82 -2.74
CA THR A 144 -1.41 2.70 -3.85
C THR A 144 0.10 2.78 -4.08
N TRP A 145 0.48 3.49 -5.14
CA TRP A 145 1.86 3.93 -5.34
C TRP A 145 2.35 4.76 -4.14
N ASN A 146 3.59 4.51 -3.72
CA ASN A 146 4.29 5.25 -2.67
C ASN A 146 4.44 6.75 -2.94
N GLU A 147 4.18 7.58 -1.93
CA GLU A 147 4.49 9.02 -1.90
C GLU A 147 4.15 9.76 -3.20
N PRO A 148 2.88 9.70 -3.66
CA PRO A 148 2.46 10.30 -4.93
C PRO A 148 2.56 11.83 -4.91
N ASP A 149 2.71 12.43 -3.73
CA ASP A 149 2.83 13.86 -3.50
C ASP A 149 4.25 14.42 -3.70
N ILE A 150 5.25 13.57 -3.94
CA ILE A 150 6.59 14.03 -4.34
C ILE A 150 6.56 14.46 -5.80
N ARG A 151 6.52 15.78 -6.04
CA ARG A 151 6.53 16.37 -7.39
C ARG A 151 7.77 15.96 -8.18
N GLY A 152 7.56 15.33 -9.33
CA GLY A 152 8.65 14.83 -10.18
C GLY A 152 9.34 13.58 -9.63
N GLY A 153 8.78 12.98 -8.57
CA GLY A 153 9.24 11.74 -7.97
C GLY A 153 8.71 10.51 -8.72
N TRP A 154 8.09 9.61 -7.97
CA TRP A 154 7.82 8.24 -8.39
C TRP A 154 6.54 8.12 -9.23
N PHE A 155 5.46 8.77 -8.79
CA PHE A 155 4.21 8.86 -9.54
C PHE A 155 4.19 10.13 -10.41
N ARG A 156 3.74 10.00 -11.66
CA ARG A 156 3.62 11.11 -12.60
C ARG A 156 2.16 11.39 -12.90
N GLY A 157 1.69 12.58 -12.55
CA GLY A 157 0.31 12.99 -12.81
C GLY A 157 -0.12 14.14 -11.92
N SER A 158 -1.35 14.60 -12.12
CA SER A 158 -2.03 15.48 -11.17
C SER A 158 -2.72 14.67 -10.06
N ASP A 159 -3.25 15.36 -9.05
CA ASP A 159 -4.05 14.73 -7.99
C ASP A 159 -5.27 13.98 -8.57
N GLU A 160 -5.87 14.49 -9.65
CA GLU A 160 -6.95 13.81 -10.39
C GLU A 160 -6.45 12.57 -11.13
N THR A 161 -5.25 12.63 -11.69
CA THR A 161 -4.62 11.47 -12.36
C THR A 161 -4.37 10.35 -11.35
N PHE A 162 -3.91 10.70 -10.14
CA PHE A 162 -3.72 9.76 -9.05
C PHE A 162 -5.05 9.12 -8.61
N CYS A 163 -6.12 9.91 -8.46
CA CYS A 163 -7.46 9.38 -8.14
C CYS A 163 -7.97 8.44 -9.24
N ALA A 164 -7.73 8.74 -10.51
CA ALA A 164 -8.09 7.86 -11.63
C ALA A 164 -7.29 6.54 -11.62
N TYR A 165 -5.99 6.60 -11.32
CA TYR A 165 -5.15 5.42 -11.08
C TYR A 165 -5.69 4.58 -9.93
N PHE A 166 -6.09 5.20 -8.81
CA PHE A 166 -6.72 4.50 -7.69
C PHE A 166 -8.00 3.77 -8.14
N ASP A 167 -8.86 4.44 -8.91
CA ASP A 167 -10.09 3.83 -9.41
C ASP A 167 -9.81 2.59 -10.30
N ALA A 168 -8.79 2.65 -11.15
CA ALA A 168 -8.36 1.52 -11.98
C ALA A 168 -7.91 0.33 -11.13
N CYS A 169 -7.10 0.60 -10.10
CA CYS A 169 -6.63 -0.41 -9.16
C CYS A 169 -7.78 -1.03 -8.35
N ALA A 170 -8.63 -0.19 -7.78
CA ALA A 170 -9.77 -0.59 -6.97
C ALA A 170 -10.75 -1.46 -7.75
N ASP A 171 -11.16 -1.01 -8.95
CA ASP A 171 -12.08 -1.75 -9.80
C ASP A 171 -11.45 -3.06 -10.30
N GLY A 172 -10.17 -3.04 -10.68
CA GLY A 172 -9.44 -4.24 -11.09
C GLY A 172 -9.40 -5.31 -9.98
N LEU A 173 -8.98 -4.94 -8.77
CA LEU A 173 -8.92 -5.87 -7.63
C LEU A 173 -10.30 -6.44 -7.26
N TRP A 174 -11.29 -5.56 -7.09
CA TRP A 174 -12.60 -5.97 -6.57
C TRP A 174 -13.50 -6.63 -7.61
N SER A 175 -13.23 -6.45 -8.91
CA SER A 175 -13.92 -7.24 -9.94
C SER A 175 -13.55 -8.74 -9.88
N VAL A 176 -12.37 -9.07 -9.34
CA VAL A 176 -11.90 -10.44 -9.15
C VAL A 176 -12.28 -10.99 -7.77
N GLU A 177 -11.97 -10.24 -6.71
CA GLU A 177 -12.27 -10.63 -5.33
C GLU A 177 -12.65 -9.40 -4.48
N PRO A 178 -13.95 -9.16 -4.25
CA PRO A 178 -14.43 -8.00 -3.50
C PRO A 178 -13.91 -7.92 -2.06
N SER A 179 -13.46 -9.03 -1.47
CA SER A 179 -12.94 -9.02 -0.09
C SER A 179 -11.45 -8.71 0.04
N LEU A 180 -10.74 -8.46 -1.06
CA LEU A 180 -9.39 -7.90 -0.99
C LEU A 180 -9.43 -6.49 -0.39
N LYS A 181 -8.40 -6.16 0.40
CA LYS A 181 -8.28 -4.88 1.09
C LYS A 181 -7.40 -3.94 0.27
N PHE A 182 -7.91 -2.77 -0.09
CA PHE A 182 -7.15 -1.78 -0.84
C PHE A 182 -7.26 -0.39 -0.21
N GLY A 183 -6.13 0.29 -0.08
CA GLY A 183 -6.01 1.59 0.60
C GLY A 183 -4.84 2.43 0.09
N GLY A 184 -4.65 3.59 0.73
CA GLY A 184 -3.66 4.59 0.34
C GLY A 184 -3.91 5.94 1.06
N PRO A 185 -3.25 7.05 0.67
CA PRO A 185 -2.36 7.18 -0.48
C PRO A 185 -0.87 6.98 -0.17
N GLY A 186 -0.46 6.75 1.09
CA GLY A 186 0.96 6.65 1.47
C GLY A 186 1.73 7.95 1.20
N THR A 187 1.11 9.11 1.45
CA THR A 187 1.73 10.44 1.22
C THR A 187 2.70 10.81 2.33
N CYS A 188 3.82 11.46 1.99
CA CYS A 188 4.86 11.84 2.96
C CYS A 188 4.88 13.30 3.39
N ILE A 189 4.05 14.14 2.78
CA ILE A 189 3.84 15.51 3.20
C ILE A 189 2.50 15.57 3.95
N THR A 190 2.55 15.93 5.23
CA THR A 190 1.37 16.12 6.07
C THR A 190 0.35 17.03 5.37
N LEU A 191 -0.88 16.53 5.19
CA LEU A 191 -1.98 17.26 4.54
C LEU A 191 -1.62 17.80 3.14
N SER A 192 -0.83 17.06 2.36
CA SER A 192 -0.51 17.39 0.96
C SER A 192 -1.78 17.58 0.11
N SER A 193 -1.64 18.27 -1.04
CA SER A 193 -2.78 18.43 -1.96
C SER A 193 -3.30 17.08 -2.42
N THR A 194 -2.41 16.12 -2.67
CA THR A 194 -2.74 14.74 -3.05
C THR A 194 -3.52 14.01 -1.95
N PHE A 195 -3.10 14.09 -0.69
CA PHE A 195 -3.85 13.51 0.43
C PHE A 195 -5.26 14.10 0.53
N GLN A 196 -5.36 15.43 0.49
CA GLN A 196 -6.63 16.13 0.57
C GLN A 196 -7.57 15.81 -0.61
N ALA A 197 -7.04 15.74 -1.82
CA ALA A 197 -7.79 15.35 -3.01
C ALA A 197 -8.27 13.90 -2.94
N PHE A 198 -7.40 13.00 -2.49
CA PHE A 198 -7.72 11.58 -2.33
C PHE A 198 -8.83 11.34 -1.30
N VAL A 199 -8.76 11.99 -0.13
CA VAL A 199 -9.83 11.89 0.88
C VAL A 199 -11.16 12.40 0.33
N LYS A 200 -11.17 13.54 -0.37
CA LYS A 200 -12.38 14.07 -1.01
C LYS A 200 -12.93 13.13 -2.09
N HIS A 201 -12.03 12.51 -2.87
CA HIS A 201 -12.40 11.51 -3.87
C HIS A 201 -13.08 10.30 -3.22
N CYS A 202 -12.56 9.81 -2.10
CA CYS A 202 -13.17 8.71 -1.34
C CYS A 202 -14.55 9.07 -0.76
N VAL A 203 -14.77 10.33 -0.36
CA VAL A 203 -16.03 10.79 0.25
C VAL A 203 -17.15 10.96 -0.78
N GLY A 204 -16.84 11.45 -1.98
CA GLY A 204 -17.87 11.77 -2.98
C GLY A 204 -17.36 12.03 -4.39
N GLY A 205 -16.14 11.61 -4.70
CA GLY A 205 -15.61 11.65 -6.06
C GLY A 205 -16.34 10.69 -7.00
N ALA A 206 -16.28 10.98 -8.29
CA ALA A 206 -16.81 10.08 -9.31
C ALA A 206 -15.76 9.02 -9.65
N ASN A 207 -16.03 7.76 -9.33
CA ASN A 207 -15.16 6.66 -9.72
C ASN A 207 -15.14 6.54 -11.27
N ARG A 208 -13.95 6.54 -11.86
CA ARG A 208 -13.76 6.54 -13.32
C ARG A 208 -14.34 5.30 -14.03
N PHE A 209 -14.33 4.14 -13.37
CA PHE A 209 -14.79 2.85 -13.90
C PHE A 209 -16.19 2.45 -13.42
N ASN A 210 -16.65 3.04 -12.31
CA ASN A 210 -17.99 2.83 -11.78
C ASN A 210 -18.61 4.15 -11.26
N PRO A 211 -19.04 5.07 -12.14
CA PRO A 211 -19.46 6.43 -11.76
C PRO A 211 -20.68 6.52 -10.84
N LYS A 212 -21.39 5.40 -10.61
CA LYS A 212 -22.59 5.33 -9.78
C LYS A 212 -22.32 4.79 -8.38
N ALA A 213 -21.14 4.21 -8.15
CA ALA A 213 -20.76 3.67 -6.86
C ALA A 213 -19.89 4.67 -6.09
N PRO A 214 -19.99 4.70 -4.75
CA PRO A 214 -19.02 5.42 -3.94
C PRO A 214 -17.63 4.81 -4.14
N VAL A 215 -16.61 5.66 -4.05
CA VAL A 215 -15.22 5.22 -4.06
C VAL A 215 -14.94 4.55 -2.71
N ARG A 216 -14.92 3.21 -2.71
CA ARG A 216 -14.56 2.44 -1.51
C ARG A 216 -13.06 2.62 -1.23
N VAL A 217 -12.70 2.62 0.05
CA VAL A 217 -11.34 2.55 0.55
C VAL A 217 -11.35 1.75 1.85
N ASP A 218 -10.44 0.78 2.00
CA ASP A 218 -10.43 -0.12 3.16
C ASP A 218 -9.48 0.34 4.28
N PHE A 219 -8.55 1.24 3.99
CA PHE A 219 -7.70 1.94 4.96
C PHE A 219 -7.09 3.21 4.35
N LEU A 220 -6.75 4.18 5.19
CA LEU A 220 -6.01 5.39 4.82
C LEU A 220 -4.58 5.30 5.36
N SER A 221 -3.58 5.70 4.59
CA SER A 221 -2.17 5.63 4.98
C SER A 221 -1.40 6.93 4.71
N VAL A 222 -0.44 7.25 5.58
CA VAL A 222 0.46 8.40 5.50
C VAL A 222 1.85 8.03 6.00
N HIS A 223 2.86 8.81 5.66
CA HIS A 223 4.18 8.69 6.25
C HIS A 223 4.46 9.88 7.14
N GLU A 224 4.52 9.65 8.45
CA GLU A 224 4.84 10.69 9.42
C GLU A 224 6.11 10.32 10.19
N LYS A 225 7.21 11.02 9.88
CA LYS A 225 8.55 10.75 10.44
C LYS A 225 8.98 11.75 11.52
N GLY A 226 9.86 11.32 12.42
CA GLY A 226 10.24 12.10 13.61
C GLY A 226 11.14 13.31 13.32
N ALA A 227 11.83 13.33 12.18
CA ALA A 227 12.78 14.36 11.79
C ALA A 227 12.78 14.55 10.25
N PRO A 228 13.11 15.74 9.74
CA PRO A 228 13.31 15.94 8.31
C PRO A 228 14.59 15.26 7.82
N GLN A 229 14.57 14.72 6.59
CA GLN A 229 15.72 14.07 5.96
C GLN A 229 16.92 15.00 5.72
N THR A 230 16.71 16.32 5.70
CA THR A 230 17.70 17.30 5.21
C THR A 230 18.73 17.75 6.25
N LEU A 231 18.67 17.27 7.49
CA LEU A 231 19.51 17.76 8.58
C LEU A 231 20.08 16.60 9.40
N ASP A 232 21.42 16.43 9.32
CA ASP A 232 22.16 15.52 10.18
C ASP A 232 22.05 15.97 11.65
N ASN A 233 22.00 15.01 12.59
CA ASN A 233 22.01 15.23 14.05
C ASN A 233 20.79 15.96 14.64
N ILE A 234 19.60 15.83 14.06
CA ILE A 234 18.36 16.26 14.75
C ILE A 234 17.84 15.15 15.65
N SER A 235 17.42 15.53 16.86
CA SER A 235 16.67 14.62 17.74
C SER A 235 15.27 14.37 17.17
N PRO A 236 14.94 13.12 16.79
CA PRO A 236 13.62 12.79 16.26
C PRO A 236 12.53 13.02 17.32
N SER A 237 11.32 13.37 16.88
CA SER A 237 10.22 13.68 17.79
C SER A 237 8.99 12.82 17.52
N ALA A 238 8.81 11.79 18.35
CA ALA A 238 7.59 10.99 18.36
C ALA A 238 6.32 11.84 18.61
N ARG A 239 6.45 12.94 19.37
CA ARG A 239 5.33 13.88 19.58
C ARG A 239 4.90 14.58 18.29
N LYS A 240 5.86 14.92 17.42
CA LYS A 240 5.54 15.53 16.12
C LYS A 240 4.87 14.54 15.17
N ILE A 241 5.28 13.27 15.19
CA ILE A 241 4.60 12.19 14.47
C ILE A 241 3.13 12.14 14.89
N ILE A 242 2.88 11.96 16.19
CA ILE A 242 1.51 11.87 16.75
C ILE A 242 0.68 13.12 16.45
N GLN A 243 1.29 14.31 16.50
CA GLN A 243 0.56 15.55 16.22
C GLN A 243 0.09 15.59 14.75
N ARG A 244 0.96 15.23 13.81
CA ARG A 244 0.63 15.30 12.37
C ARG A 244 -0.35 14.19 11.96
N GLU A 245 -0.26 13.02 12.57
CA GLU A 245 -1.29 11.97 12.48
C GLU A 245 -2.66 12.48 12.97
N LYS A 246 -2.70 13.19 14.10
CA LYS A 246 -3.94 13.82 14.60
C LYS A 246 -4.48 14.88 13.66
N ASP A 247 -3.61 15.75 13.13
CA ASP A 247 -4.02 16.79 12.18
C ASP A 247 -4.67 16.16 10.93
N ALA A 248 -4.13 15.04 10.43
CA ALA A 248 -4.72 14.26 9.34
C ALA A 248 -6.09 13.65 9.70
N LEU A 249 -6.22 13.05 10.89
CA LEU A 249 -7.49 12.52 11.39
C LEU A 249 -8.57 13.59 11.58
N GLU A 250 -8.19 14.75 12.12
CA GLU A 250 -9.09 15.90 12.29
C GLU A 250 -9.57 16.44 10.94
N TYR A 251 -8.67 16.48 9.94
CA TYR A 251 -9.03 16.82 8.57
C TYR A 251 -10.04 15.82 7.99
N ILE A 252 -9.76 14.50 8.09
CA ILE A 252 -10.65 13.44 7.60
C ILE A 252 -12.04 13.58 8.23
N ALA A 253 -12.12 13.76 9.55
CA ALA A 253 -13.39 13.94 10.25
C ALA A 253 -14.15 15.18 9.75
N ALA A 254 -13.44 16.29 9.53
CA ALA A 254 -14.04 17.54 9.08
C ALA A 254 -14.60 17.45 7.65
N VAL A 255 -13.94 16.73 6.74
CA VAL A 255 -14.35 16.67 5.32
C VAL A 255 -15.26 15.49 4.99
N SER A 256 -15.19 14.38 5.74
CA SER A 256 -15.94 13.16 5.42
C SER A 256 -17.37 13.17 5.94
N GLY A 257 -17.70 14.03 6.91
CA GLY A 257 -19.04 14.05 7.52
C GLY A 257 -19.44 12.70 8.13
N GLY A 258 -18.45 11.92 8.58
CA GLY A 258 -18.64 10.58 9.15
C GLY A 258 -18.48 9.42 8.15
N ALA A 259 -18.36 9.69 6.85
CA ALA A 259 -18.28 8.65 5.82
C ALA A 259 -17.05 7.73 5.95
N LEU A 260 -15.98 8.22 6.60
CA LEU A 260 -14.71 7.50 6.76
C LEU A 260 -14.38 7.17 8.23
N ASP A 261 -15.30 7.37 9.18
CA ASP A 261 -15.03 7.20 10.63
C ASP A 261 -14.61 5.77 11.02
N THR A 262 -15.04 4.78 10.25
CA THR A 262 -14.70 3.36 10.48
C THR A 262 -13.52 2.88 9.66
N VAL A 263 -12.97 3.72 8.77
CA VAL A 263 -11.83 3.37 7.92
C VAL A 263 -10.55 3.45 8.76
N PRO A 264 -9.77 2.37 8.90
CA PRO A 264 -8.50 2.38 9.61
C PRO A 264 -7.54 3.43 9.05
N PHE A 265 -6.78 4.10 9.93
CA PHE A 265 -5.75 5.07 9.58
C PHE A 265 -4.38 4.55 10.00
N TRP A 266 -3.43 4.56 9.08
CA TRP A 266 -2.11 3.95 9.24
C TRP A 266 -1.01 4.98 9.04
N ASN A 267 0.07 4.82 9.81
CA ASN A 267 1.37 5.39 9.50
C ASN A 267 2.32 4.24 9.16
N ASP A 268 2.47 3.95 7.88
CA ASP A 268 3.14 2.78 7.32
C ASP A 268 4.64 3.02 7.04
N GLU A 269 5.13 4.25 7.25
CA GLU A 269 6.55 4.60 7.38
C GLU A 269 6.78 5.53 8.59
N CYS A 270 6.56 4.98 9.79
CA CYS A 270 6.65 5.69 11.08
C CYS A 270 8.09 5.73 11.64
N ASP A 271 9.04 6.17 10.84
CA ASP A 271 10.45 6.16 11.23
C ASP A 271 10.83 7.36 12.12
N PRO A 272 11.87 7.24 12.96
CA PRO A 272 12.45 8.39 13.62
C PRO A 272 12.96 9.47 12.63
N GLN A 273 13.44 9.08 11.45
CA GLN A 273 13.92 9.96 10.37
C GLN A 273 13.39 9.49 9.02
#